data_AF-A0A8I2ZR82-F1
#
_entry.id   AF-A0A8I2ZR82-F1
#
_cell.length_a   1.000
_cell.length_b   1.000
_cell.length_c   1.000
_cell.angle_alpha   90.00
_cell.angle_beta   90.00
_cell.angle_gamma   90.00
#
_symmetry.space_group_name_H-M   'P 1'
#
loop_
_entity.id
_entity.type
_entity.pdbx_description
1 polymer ?
#
loop_
_entity_poly.entity_id
_entity_poly.type
_entity_poly.pdbx_seq_one_letter_code
_entity_poly.pdbx_strand_id
1 'polypeptide(L)'
;MLAHRLGLLSLLISSVPASYVQYQLCDPASSRVPVPPPQQQLPGISSLSASIETADDGHQHLAWVVDLLVGDEHHCDRQVSNVTVDFTVETLTGTARYEQHVLTTCKPVHQGRYTMVNASSTLITQDLGRLSPLSTFHSDIYLASAATGDALVCLQANITPALRPTVSSTLRWAPFGLFLFILAVGILRSCFDRPIRLTGDDESDEEAPSARPVLPHVGDCLQYLQFIFLTGSLSLWYPGFYRPAVSKLNWYSLFLTGPITHGRVYPGSADGIFEINGTYGGTHGFDLMHQIVGTPATMTTWTNLVIAMVVVVAFAAALLECIRLGAPRIGETDMAAQAVVMNHGLQHRVNRVLRVVLSYFTMPLIALSCYQITYAALLPGYHTSLAALLIVIIIAAFVWLVRQIPVRSLGLLVFDSKRYQQISASTSSDQYGKAFIVVLFVLAFIRGAAVGGLQITPLVQLPMLIACELVLLACIFGFQAYPAWYTASANCGDVKFHGQTSTGLMSTCPARPVPMPI
;
A
#
# COMPACT_ATOMS: atom_id res chain seq x y z
N MET A 1 27.19 55.59 13.85
CA MET A 1 27.34 55.67 12.38
C MET A 1 28.31 54.60 11.87
N LEU A 2 27.97 53.30 12.04
CA LEU A 2 28.75 52.20 11.45
C LEU A 2 27.92 50.89 11.34
N ALA A 3 26.61 51.00 11.08
CA ALA A 3 25.69 49.85 11.04
C ALA A 3 24.70 49.90 9.85
N HIS A 4 25.11 50.52 8.73
CA HIS A 4 24.22 50.75 7.58
C HIS A 4 24.85 50.47 6.21
N ARG A 5 25.92 49.67 6.13
CA ARG A 5 26.62 49.38 4.86
C ARG A 5 26.99 47.91 4.65
N LEU A 6 26.12 46.99 5.07
CA LEU A 6 26.26 45.56 4.80
C LEU A 6 24.97 44.94 4.23
N GLY A 7 24.22 45.74 3.46
CA GLY A 7 23.00 45.32 2.76
C GLY A 7 23.11 45.52 1.26
N LEU A 8 24.16 44.99 0.63
CA LEU A 8 24.34 45.00 -0.83
C LEU A 8 25.55 44.13 -1.25
N LEU A 9 25.52 42.83 -0.94
CA LEU A 9 26.40 41.81 -1.56
C LEU A 9 25.96 40.40 -1.13
N SER A 10 24.73 40.03 -1.46
CA SER A 10 24.23 38.65 -1.43
C SER A 10 23.52 38.33 -2.75
N LEU A 11 24.22 38.54 -3.86
CA LEU A 11 23.93 37.88 -5.14
C LEU A 11 25.03 36.83 -5.37
N LEU A 12 25.19 35.95 -4.41
CA LEU A 12 25.84 34.66 -4.61
C LEU A 12 24.70 33.66 -4.75
N ILE A 13 24.47 33.25 -6.01
CA ILE A 13 23.74 32.07 -6.47
C ILE A 13 23.19 31.27 -5.28
N SER A 14 21.97 31.59 -4.84
CA SER A 14 21.23 30.69 -3.98
C SER A 14 20.96 29.46 -4.83
N SER A 15 21.68 28.38 -4.57
CA SER A 15 21.19 27.05 -4.93
C SER A 15 19.86 26.89 -4.20
N VAL A 16 18.76 27.25 -4.86
CA VAL A 16 17.42 26.94 -4.38
C VAL A 16 17.40 25.42 -4.26
N PRO A 17 17.14 24.86 -3.07
CA PRO A 17 17.06 23.42 -2.92
C PRO A 17 15.87 22.96 -3.78
N ALA A 18 16.17 22.13 -4.77
CA ALA A 18 15.21 21.68 -5.76
C ALA A 18 15.28 20.17 -5.88
N SER A 19 14.11 19.54 -5.81
CA SER A 19 13.99 18.09 -5.88
C SER A 19 13.62 17.64 -7.30
N TYR A 20 14.05 16.43 -7.66
CA TYR A 20 13.91 15.93 -9.02
C TYR A 20 12.44 15.60 -9.36
N VAL A 21 12.03 16.00 -10.56
CA VAL A 21 10.68 15.81 -11.09
C VAL A 21 10.72 14.94 -12.35
N GLN A 22 9.78 13.99 -12.46
CA GLN A 22 9.58 13.26 -13.70
C GLN A 22 8.93 14.15 -14.76
N TYR A 23 9.51 14.15 -15.95
CA TYR A 23 9.01 14.90 -17.09
C TYR A 23 8.87 14.01 -18.33
N GLN A 24 8.03 14.47 -19.26
CA GLN A 24 7.90 13.95 -20.61
C GLN A 24 7.95 15.13 -21.59
N LEU A 25 8.33 14.87 -22.84
CA LEU A 25 8.16 15.86 -23.91
C LEU A 25 6.67 16.01 -24.22
N CYS A 26 6.24 17.24 -24.51
CA CYS A 26 4.84 17.50 -24.88
C CYS A 26 4.46 16.73 -26.15
N ASP A 27 3.26 16.15 -26.16
CA ASP A 27 2.69 15.56 -27.36
C ASP A 27 2.19 16.68 -28.30
N PRO A 28 2.67 16.75 -29.56
CA PRO A 28 2.19 17.72 -30.55
C PRO A 28 0.67 17.65 -30.80
N ALA A 29 0.01 16.53 -30.51
CA ALA A 29 -1.44 16.40 -30.65
C ALA A 29 -2.25 16.97 -29.47
N SER A 30 -1.64 17.10 -28.28
CA SER A 30 -2.34 17.58 -27.06
C SER A 30 -1.93 19.00 -26.64
N SER A 31 -0.78 19.47 -27.12
CA SER A 31 -0.26 20.79 -26.79
C SER A 31 -1.10 21.91 -27.43
N ARG A 32 -1.46 22.92 -26.62
CA ARG A 32 -2.11 24.15 -27.11
C ARG A 32 -1.13 25.12 -27.78
N VAL A 33 0.17 24.81 -27.73
CA VAL A 33 1.27 25.62 -28.30
C VAL A 33 1.97 24.83 -29.41
N PRO A 34 2.42 25.46 -30.51
CA PRO A 34 3.16 24.77 -31.56
C PRO A 34 4.41 24.07 -31.00
N VAL A 35 4.40 22.74 -31.03
CA VAL A 35 5.53 21.92 -30.58
C VAL A 35 6.60 21.92 -31.68
N PRO A 36 7.87 22.23 -31.38
CA PRO A 36 8.94 22.14 -32.36
C PRO A 36 9.04 20.71 -32.89
N PRO A 37 9.25 20.50 -34.20
CA PRO A 37 9.47 19.17 -34.74
C PRO A 37 10.68 18.51 -34.03
N PRO A 38 10.68 17.18 -33.83
CA PRO A 38 11.68 16.48 -33.02
C PRO A 38 13.13 16.63 -33.52
N GLN A 39 13.33 17.11 -34.76
CA GLN A 39 14.65 17.43 -35.32
C GLN A 39 15.18 18.83 -34.96
N GLN A 40 14.33 19.73 -34.45
CA GLN A 40 14.68 21.10 -34.03
C GLN A 40 14.77 21.28 -32.51
N GLN A 41 14.36 20.28 -31.72
CA GLN A 41 14.51 20.30 -30.26
C GLN A 41 15.99 20.18 -29.87
N LEU A 42 16.47 21.08 -29.02
CA LEU A 42 17.84 21.00 -28.50
C LEU A 42 18.01 19.68 -27.72
N PRO A 43 18.97 18.80 -28.09
CA PRO A 43 18.89 17.37 -27.79
C PRO A 43 19.31 16.94 -26.38
N GLY A 44 19.33 17.83 -25.37
CA GLY A 44 19.98 17.50 -24.11
C GLY A 44 19.28 18.04 -22.86
N ILE A 45 18.02 17.72 -22.58
CA ILE A 45 17.51 18.00 -21.23
C ILE A 45 18.28 17.10 -20.25
N SER A 46 18.97 17.68 -19.26
CA SER A 46 19.67 16.88 -18.24
C SER A 46 18.80 16.60 -17.03
N SER A 47 18.03 17.60 -16.58
CA SER A 47 17.23 17.51 -15.37
C SER A 47 16.12 18.55 -15.35
N LEU A 48 15.01 18.17 -14.74
CA LEU A 48 13.96 19.09 -14.30
C LEU A 48 13.84 18.95 -12.78
N SER A 49 14.02 20.06 -12.08
CA SER A 49 13.88 20.10 -10.63
C SER A 49 12.84 21.14 -10.24
N ALA A 50 12.12 20.90 -9.15
CA ALA A 50 11.15 21.85 -8.61
C ALA A 50 11.18 21.87 -7.08
N SER A 51 10.71 22.97 -6.53
CA SER A 51 10.59 23.23 -5.11
C SER A 51 9.34 24.07 -4.86
N ILE A 52 8.66 23.79 -3.75
CA ILE A 52 7.51 24.56 -3.30
C ILE A 52 7.80 25.06 -1.89
N GLU A 53 7.88 26.38 -1.79
CA GLU A 53 7.99 27.06 -0.50
C GLU A 53 6.62 27.59 -0.09
N THR A 54 6.27 27.42 1.18
CA THR A 54 5.02 27.99 1.72
C THR A 54 5.37 29.27 2.46
N ALA A 55 4.87 30.40 1.98
CA ALA A 55 4.99 31.69 2.65
C ALA A 55 4.14 31.74 3.93
N ASP A 56 4.47 32.65 4.84
CA ASP A 56 3.77 32.82 6.13
C ASP A 56 2.26 33.09 5.95
N ASP A 57 1.85 33.71 4.84
CA ASP A 57 0.46 34.00 4.50
C ASP A 57 -0.33 32.76 3.99
N GLY A 58 0.35 31.62 3.88
CA GLY A 58 -0.15 30.35 3.36
C GLY A 58 -0.18 30.27 1.83
N HIS A 59 0.35 31.28 1.14
CA HIS A 59 0.62 31.24 -0.29
C HIS A 59 1.78 30.30 -0.59
N GLN A 60 1.73 29.61 -1.73
CA GLN A 60 2.75 28.67 -2.12
C GLN A 60 3.50 29.18 -3.35
N HIS A 61 4.80 29.36 -3.20
CA HIS A 61 5.69 29.76 -4.27
C HIS A 61 6.33 28.52 -4.88
N LEU A 62 6.06 28.29 -6.16
CA LEU A 62 6.71 27.26 -6.94
C LEU A 62 7.95 27.86 -7.58
N ALA A 63 9.10 27.26 -7.29
CA ALA A 63 10.34 27.54 -7.98
C ALA A 63 10.81 26.29 -8.72
N TRP A 64 11.17 26.44 -9.99
CA TRP A 64 11.70 25.33 -10.78
C TRP A 64 13.09 25.62 -11.34
N VAL A 65 13.79 24.58 -11.75
CA VAL A 65 15.09 24.66 -12.40
C VAL A 65 15.07 23.70 -13.58
N VAL A 66 15.15 24.26 -14.79
CA VAL A 66 15.33 23.46 -16.02
C VAL A 66 16.79 23.53 -16.42
N ASP A 67 17.43 22.36 -16.50
CA ASP A 67 18.81 22.23 -16.94
C ASP A 67 18.87 21.65 -18.37
N LEU A 68 19.47 22.41 -19.29
CA LEU A 68 19.68 22.00 -20.68
C LEU A 68 21.16 21.89 -20.99
N LEU A 69 21.57 20.76 -21.55
CA LEU A 69 22.87 20.50 -22.15
C LEU A 69 22.89 21.04 -23.58
N VAL A 70 23.74 22.04 -23.78
CA VAL A 70 23.99 22.73 -25.05
C VAL A 70 25.40 22.39 -25.52
N GLY A 71 25.50 21.83 -26.73
CA GLY A 71 26.76 21.28 -27.24
C GLY A 71 27.85 22.31 -27.57
N ASP A 72 27.51 23.59 -27.75
CA ASP A 72 28.44 24.63 -28.17
C ASP A 72 28.24 25.93 -27.36
N GLU A 73 29.34 26.56 -26.98
CA GLU A 73 29.36 27.76 -26.14
C GLU A 73 28.72 28.96 -26.84
N HIS A 74 29.02 29.12 -28.14
CA HIS A 74 28.43 30.19 -28.95
C HIS A 74 26.92 30.04 -29.16
N HIS A 75 26.41 28.81 -29.19
CA HIS A 75 24.96 28.55 -29.26
C HIS A 75 24.27 28.87 -27.93
N CYS A 76 24.90 28.58 -26.79
CA CYS A 76 24.34 28.90 -25.47
C CYS A 76 24.16 30.42 -25.31
N ASP A 77 25.20 31.20 -25.62
CA ASP A 77 25.18 32.66 -25.42
C ASP A 77 24.24 33.39 -26.39
N ARG A 78 24.07 32.90 -27.63
CA ARG A 78 23.21 33.58 -28.62
C ARG A 78 21.74 33.18 -28.56
N GLN A 79 21.46 31.91 -28.32
CA GLN A 79 20.11 31.34 -28.51
C GLN A 79 19.43 30.95 -27.19
N VAL A 80 20.22 30.71 -26.13
CA VAL A 80 19.72 30.21 -24.86
C VAL A 80 19.93 31.21 -23.72
N SER A 81 20.73 32.27 -23.88
CA SER A 81 20.99 33.27 -22.83
C SER A 81 19.75 34.05 -22.37
N ASN A 82 18.79 34.27 -23.28
CA ASN A 82 17.53 34.93 -23.00
C ASN A 82 16.38 34.10 -23.57
N VAL A 83 15.54 33.58 -22.67
CA VAL A 83 14.46 32.64 -23.03
C VAL A 83 13.14 33.20 -22.54
N THR A 84 12.13 33.15 -23.40
CA THR A 84 10.74 33.32 -23.03
C THR A 84 10.22 31.99 -22.53
N VAL A 85 9.75 31.95 -21.29
CA VAL A 85 9.12 30.76 -20.74
C VAL A 85 7.64 31.01 -20.56
N ASP A 86 6.86 30.19 -21.24
CA ASP A 86 5.42 30.14 -21.10
C ASP A 86 5.05 28.89 -20.31
N PHE A 87 4.35 29.10 -19.21
CA PHE A 87 4.03 28.08 -18.24
C PHE A 87 2.53 28.01 -18.02
N THR A 88 1.95 26.83 -18.21
CA THR A 88 0.57 26.56 -17.82
C THR A 88 0.52 25.58 -16.66
N VAL A 89 -0.15 25.99 -15.59
CA VAL A 89 -0.50 25.14 -14.44
C VAL A 89 -1.97 24.84 -14.51
N GLU A 90 -2.32 23.57 -14.63
CA GLU A 90 -3.68 23.11 -14.43
C GLU A 90 -3.82 22.57 -13.00
N THR A 91 -4.63 23.26 -12.19
CA THR A 91 -5.03 22.84 -10.86
C THR A 91 -6.50 22.41 -10.86
N LEU A 92 -6.94 21.72 -9.80
CA LEU A 92 -8.36 21.39 -9.59
C LEU A 92 -9.27 22.62 -9.58
N THR A 93 -8.75 23.79 -9.18
CA THR A 93 -9.50 25.04 -9.04
C THR A 93 -9.52 25.88 -10.32
N GLY A 94 -8.66 25.56 -11.30
CA GLY A 94 -8.54 26.32 -12.53
C GLY A 94 -7.17 26.20 -13.17
N THR A 95 -7.07 26.78 -14.36
CA THR A 95 -5.84 26.85 -15.15
C THR A 95 -5.23 28.24 -15.04
N ALA A 96 -3.97 28.35 -14.63
CA ALA A 96 -3.21 29.59 -14.62
C ALA A 96 -2.12 29.53 -15.70
N ARG A 97 -1.95 30.61 -16.46
CA ARG A 97 -0.89 30.75 -17.45
C ARG A 97 0.00 31.92 -17.08
N TYR A 98 1.30 31.70 -17.09
CA TYR A 98 2.31 32.68 -16.74
C TYR A 98 3.34 32.75 -17.86
N GLU A 99 3.61 33.95 -18.33
CA GLU A 99 4.65 34.21 -19.32
C GLU A 99 5.73 35.08 -18.66
N GLN A 100 6.97 34.61 -18.71
CA GLN A 100 8.10 35.31 -18.09
C GLN A 100 9.34 35.28 -18.98
N HIS A 101 10.04 36.40 -19.02
CA HIS A 101 11.38 36.50 -19.60
C HIS A 101 12.43 36.20 -18.55
N VAL A 102 13.29 35.23 -18.83
CA VAL A 102 14.25 34.70 -17.85
C VAL A 102 15.64 34.70 -18.46
N LEU A 103 16.59 35.29 -17.71
CA LEU A 103 17.99 35.15 -18.03
C LEU A 103 18.47 33.77 -17.62
N THR A 104 19.13 33.08 -18.54
CA THR A 104 19.68 31.76 -18.26
C THR A 104 21.17 31.89 -17.95
N THR A 105 21.69 31.01 -17.11
CA THR A 105 23.13 30.97 -16.82
C THR A 105 23.78 29.82 -17.56
N CYS A 106 24.63 30.12 -18.53
CA CYS A 106 25.46 29.13 -19.23
C CYS A 106 26.71 28.82 -18.40
N LYS A 107 26.96 27.54 -18.10
CA LYS A 107 28.18 27.08 -17.43
C LYS A 107 28.79 25.87 -18.15
N PRO A 108 30.12 25.81 -18.32
CA PRO A 108 30.76 24.62 -18.87
C PRO A 108 30.69 23.46 -17.88
N VAL A 109 30.24 22.29 -18.36
CA VAL A 109 30.16 21.03 -17.62
C VAL A 109 31.14 20.03 -18.21
N HIS A 110 31.98 19.44 -17.35
CA HIS A 110 32.93 18.40 -17.73
C HIS A 110 32.29 17.01 -17.60
N GLN A 111 32.02 16.33 -18.72
CA GLN A 111 31.58 14.93 -18.74
C GLN A 111 32.79 13.97 -18.88
N GLY A 112 33.40 13.61 -17.75
CA GLY A 112 34.45 12.58 -17.73
C GLY A 112 35.66 12.92 -18.63
N ARG A 113 36.02 12.02 -19.56
CA ARG A 113 37.28 12.09 -20.33
C ARG A 113 37.19 12.89 -21.65
N TYR A 114 36.01 13.38 -22.07
CA TYR A 114 35.82 14.15 -23.32
C TYR A 114 34.70 15.22 -23.23
N THR A 115 34.88 16.30 -24.02
CA THR A 115 34.01 17.47 -24.34
C THR A 115 33.38 18.26 -23.17
N MET A 116 33.66 19.57 -23.14
CA MET A 116 32.89 20.53 -22.34
C MET A 116 31.54 20.74 -23.02
N VAL A 117 30.44 20.54 -22.29
CA VAL A 117 29.08 20.84 -22.74
C VAL A 117 28.59 21.99 -21.88
N ASN A 118 27.99 23.03 -22.45
CA ASN A 118 27.45 24.12 -21.65
C ASN A 118 26.08 23.73 -21.10
N ALA A 119 25.89 23.78 -19.79
CA ALA A 119 24.58 23.67 -19.19
C ALA A 119 23.96 25.06 -19.03
N SER A 120 22.72 25.25 -19.48
CA SER A 120 21.91 26.40 -19.10
C SER A 120 20.92 25.99 -18.02
N SER A 121 20.90 26.75 -16.92
CA SER A 121 19.91 26.58 -15.85
C SER A 121 18.97 27.78 -15.82
N THR A 122 17.66 27.52 -15.77
CA THR A 122 16.62 28.56 -15.72
C THR A 122 15.81 28.45 -14.45
N LEU A 123 15.86 29.50 -13.60
CA LEU A 123 15.07 29.60 -12.37
C LEU A 123 13.84 30.46 -12.64
N ILE A 124 12.65 29.97 -12.30
CA ILE A 124 11.41 30.75 -12.40
C ILE A 124 10.60 30.48 -11.16
N THR A 125 10.01 31.55 -10.65
CA THR A 125 9.29 31.58 -9.38
C THR A 125 7.88 32.11 -9.64
N GLN A 126 6.85 31.37 -9.22
CA GLN A 126 5.46 31.76 -9.41
C GLN A 126 4.65 31.56 -8.12
N ASP A 127 3.68 32.42 -7.86
CA ASP A 127 2.71 32.22 -6.78
C ASP A 127 1.53 31.39 -7.29
N LEU A 128 1.36 30.20 -6.70
CA LEU A 128 0.25 29.28 -6.99
C LEU A 128 -0.99 29.58 -6.12
N GLY A 129 -0.90 30.54 -5.20
CA GLY A 129 -1.91 30.78 -4.20
C GLY A 129 -2.01 29.61 -3.21
N ARG A 130 -3.22 29.35 -2.72
CA ARG A 130 -3.48 28.28 -1.75
C ARG A 130 -3.86 26.99 -2.44
N LEU A 131 -2.95 26.00 -2.45
CA LEU A 131 -3.27 24.65 -2.91
C LEU A 131 -4.11 23.88 -1.88
N SER A 132 -4.96 22.99 -2.40
CA SER A 132 -5.70 22.03 -1.59
C SER A 132 -4.76 20.95 -1.03
N PRO A 133 -5.09 20.33 0.13
CA PRO A 133 -4.18 19.40 0.79
C PRO A 133 -3.92 18.10 0.02
N LEU A 134 -4.80 17.74 -0.92
CA LEU A 134 -4.69 16.59 -1.81
C LEU A 134 -4.80 17.08 -3.26
N SER A 135 -3.77 17.79 -3.71
CA SER A 135 -3.66 18.25 -5.09
C SER A 135 -2.48 17.60 -5.79
N THR A 136 -2.63 17.35 -7.08
CA THR A 136 -1.54 17.24 -8.03
C THR A 136 -1.83 18.28 -9.09
N PHE A 137 -0.81 18.99 -9.54
CA PHE A 137 -0.98 19.93 -10.63
C PHE A 137 -0.23 19.43 -11.86
N HIS A 138 -0.86 19.67 -12.99
CA HIS A 138 -0.29 19.40 -14.30
C HIS A 138 0.40 20.65 -14.79
N SER A 139 1.60 20.50 -15.33
CA SER A 139 2.50 21.61 -15.59
C SER A 139 3.10 21.44 -16.98
N ASP A 140 2.74 22.33 -17.91
CA ASP A 140 3.34 22.36 -19.25
C ASP A 140 4.29 23.57 -19.36
N ILE A 141 5.54 23.30 -19.71
CA ILE A 141 6.63 24.26 -19.77
C ILE A 141 7.06 24.40 -21.22
N TYR A 142 6.89 25.59 -21.77
CA TYR A 142 7.31 25.91 -23.12
C TYR A 142 8.46 26.92 -23.07
N LEU A 143 9.61 26.53 -23.63
CA LEU A 143 10.78 27.39 -23.73
C LEU A 143 10.95 27.82 -25.19
N ALA A 144 11.07 29.13 -25.41
CA ALA A 144 11.41 29.69 -26.71
C ALA A 144 12.51 30.75 -26.59
N SER A 145 13.33 30.87 -27.64
CA SER A 145 14.39 31.87 -27.73
C SER A 145 13.78 33.27 -27.75
N ALA A 146 14.19 34.15 -26.83
CA ALA A 146 13.71 35.54 -26.85
C ALA A 146 14.27 36.35 -28.03
N ALA A 147 15.38 35.89 -28.63
CA ALA A 147 16.03 36.57 -29.74
C ALA A 147 15.39 36.24 -31.10
N THR A 148 14.98 34.98 -31.31
CA THR A 148 14.45 34.50 -32.59
C THR A 148 12.98 34.12 -32.55
N GLY A 149 12.41 33.90 -31.37
CA GLY A 149 11.07 33.34 -31.19
C GLY A 149 11.00 31.84 -31.47
N ASP A 150 12.12 31.18 -31.74
CA ASP A 150 12.16 29.75 -32.05
C ASP A 150 11.88 28.91 -30.81
N ALA A 151 11.03 27.90 -30.98
CA ALA A 151 10.70 26.95 -29.94
C ALA A 151 11.90 26.04 -29.63
N LEU A 152 12.38 26.08 -28.38
CA LEU A 152 13.52 25.29 -27.93
C LEU A 152 13.08 23.91 -27.44
N VAL A 153 12.12 23.88 -26.51
CA VAL A 153 11.63 22.64 -25.90
C VAL A 153 10.25 22.83 -25.29
N CYS A 154 9.46 21.75 -25.27
CA CYS A 154 8.20 21.67 -24.54
C CYS A 154 8.24 20.47 -23.59
N LEU A 155 8.03 20.72 -22.30
CA LEU A 155 8.06 19.72 -21.23
C LEU A 155 6.70 19.64 -20.55
N GLN A 156 6.32 18.44 -20.16
CA GLN A 156 5.10 18.13 -19.45
C GLN A 156 5.49 17.38 -18.17
N ALA A 157 5.02 17.86 -17.02
CA ALA A 157 5.33 17.26 -15.73
C ALA A 157 4.10 17.29 -14.80
N ASN A 158 3.99 16.24 -13.98
CA ASN A 158 2.99 16.13 -12.93
C ASN A 158 3.67 16.28 -11.58
N ILE A 159 3.43 17.40 -10.90
CA ILE A 159 4.06 17.70 -9.62
C ILE A 159 3.04 17.50 -8.50
N THR A 160 3.44 16.73 -7.49
CA THR A 160 2.63 16.47 -6.31
C THR A 160 3.28 17.14 -5.10
N PRO A 161 2.67 18.20 -4.56
CA PRO A 161 3.08 18.82 -3.30
C PRO A 161 3.16 17.81 -2.16
N ALA A 162 4.06 18.09 -1.22
CA ALA A 162 4.14 17.37 0.03
C ALA A 162 2.83 17.52 0.81
N LEU A 163 2.35 16.41 1.36
CA LEU A 163 1.13 16.40 2.18
C LEU A 163 1.34 17.28 3.41
N ARG A 164 0.37 18.18 3.69
CA ARG A 164 0.39 18.97 4.93
C ARG A 164 0.55 18.03 6.14
N PRO A 165 1.32 18.42 7.18
CA PRO A 165 1.58 17.58 8.34
C PRO A 165 0.31 17.02 8.99
N THR A 166 -0.76 17.83 9.07
CA THR A 166 -2.06 17.43 9.62
C THR A 166 -2.72 16.31 8.82
N VAL A 167 -2.72 16.40 7.49
CA VAL A 167 -3.34 15.40 6.61
C VAL A 167 -2.51 14.14 6.57
N SER A 168 -1.18 14.27 6.43
CA SER A 168 -0.23 13.16 6.52
C SER A 168 -0.39 12.38 7.83
N SER A 169 -0.50 13.09 8.96
CA SER A 169 -0.72 12.48 10.27
C SER A 169 -2.09 11.81 10.37
N THR A 170 -3.15 12.44 9.87
CA THR A 170 -4.50 11.87 9.88
C THR A 170 -4.57 10.57 9.07
N LEU A 171 -4.01 10.56 7.85
CA LEU A 171 -3.98 9.38 6.98
C LEU A 171 -3.19 8.21 7.60
N ARG A 172 -2.19 8.51 8.44
CA ARG A 172 -1.38 7.50 9.12
C ARG A 172 -2.05 6.98 10.39
N TRP A 173 -2.55 7.87 11.24
CA TRP A 173 -3.04 7.53 12.58
C TRP A 173 -4.51 7.15 12.63
N ALA A 174 -5.36 7.63 11.71
CA ALA A 174 -6.77 7.25 11.71
C ALA A 174 -6.98 5.73 11.45
N PRO A 175 -6.33 5.11 10.44
CA PRO A 175 -6.39 3.66 10.26
C PRO A 175 -5.80 2.89 11.44
N PHE A 176 -4.74 3.44 12.08
CA PHE A 176 -4.11 2.82 13.24
C PHE A 176 -5.03 2.82 14.47
N GLY A 177 -5.70 3.94 14.73
CA GLY A 177 -6.70 4.06 15.78
C GLY A 177 -7.87 3.11 15.55
N LEU A 178 -8.36 2.99 14.31
CA LEU A 178 -9.40 2.04 13.95
C LEU A 178 -8.95 0.59 14.19
N PHE A 179 -7.74 0.25 13.76
CA PHE A 179 -7.17 -1.08 13.97
C PHE A 179 -7.04 -1.41 15.47
N LEU A 180 -6.53 -0.48 16.28
CA LEU A 180 -6.41 -0.65 17.73
C LEU A 180 -7.79 -0.79 18.40
N PHE A 181 -8.79 -0.03 17.94
CA PHE A 181 -10.15 -0.12 18.44
C PHE A 181 -10.76 -1.51 18.16
N ILE A 182 -10.63 -2.03 16.93
CA ILE A 182 -11.11 -3.37 16.57
C ILE A 182 -10.37 -4.45 17.37
N LEU A 183 -9.05 -4.29 17.56
CA LEU A 183 -8.22 -5.15 18.40
C LEU A 183 -8.70 -5.17 19.85
N ALA A 184 -8.94 -4.00 20.44
CA ALA A 184 -9.44 -3.87 21.81
C ALA A 184 -10.82 -4.51 21.97
N VAL A 185 -11.76 -4.24 21.05
CA VAL A 185 -13.10 -4.85 21.06
C VAL A 185 -13.02 -6.38 20.90
N GLY A 186 -12.12 -6.87 20.05
CA GLY A 186 -11.85 -8.30 19.86
C GLY A 186 -11.36 -8.97 21.15
N ILE A 187 -10.37 -8.37 21.81
CA ILE A 187 -9.84 -8.86 23.09
C ILE A 187 -10.92 -8.82 24.18
N LEU A 188 -11.64 -7.71 24.32
CA LEU A 188 -12.72 -7.57 25.31
C LEU A 188 -13.78 -8.65 25.12
N ARG A 189 -14.26 -8.85 23.87
CA ARG A 189 -15.18 -9.96 23.59
C ARG A 189 -14.57 -11.30 23.98
N SER A 190 -13.32 -11.59 23.63
CA SER A 190 -12.68 -12.86 24.00
C SER A 190 -12.56 -13.05 25.52
N CYS A 191 -12.39 -11.98 26.29
CA CYS A 191 -12.37 -12.02 27.75
C CYS A 191 -13.76 -12.25 28.35
N PHE A 192 -14.79 -11.55 27.86
CA PHE A 192 -16.15 -11.61 28.41
C PHE A 192 -16.97 -12.83 27.94
N ASP A 193 -16.69 -13.38 26.76
CA ASP A 193 -17.40 -14.53 26.19
C ASP A 193 -16.87 -15.88 26.75
N ARG A 194 -16.04 -15.87 27.80
CA ARG A 194 -15.69 -17.07 28.58
C ARG A 194 -16.81 -17.33 29.60
N PRO A 195 -17.64 -18.38 29.47
CA PRO A 195 -18.52 -18.77 30.55
C PRO A 195 -17.63 -19.27 31.70
N ILE A 196 -17.64 -18.56 32.82
CA ILE A 196 -17.12 -19.08 34.08
C ILE A 196 -18.05 -20.25 34.46
N ARG A 197 -17.67 -21.48 34.11
CA ARG A 197 -18.35 -22.69 34.62
C ARG A 197 -17.89 -22.93 36.05
N LEU A 198 -18.55 -22.24 36.98
CA LEU A 198 -18.60 -22.59 38.40
C LEU A 198 -19.77 -23.54 38.59
N THR A 199 -19.55 -24.83 38.31
CA THR A 199 -20.35 -25.94 38.85
C THR A 199 -19.61 -27.21 38.44
N GLY A 200 -19.08 -27.93 39.44
CA GLY A 200 -18.73 -29.32 39.25
C GLY A 200 -19.98 -30.09 38.84
N ASP A 201 -19.82 -30.94 37.85
CA ASP A 201 -20.33 -32.31 37.85
C ASP A 201 -19.80 -33.02 36.59
N ASP A 202 -19.84 -34.35 36.68
CA ASP A 202 -18.96 -35.36 36.11
C ASP A 202 -18.87 -35.49 34.57
N GLU A 203 -17.76 -36.14 34.21
CA GLU A 203 -17.57 -37.12 33.13
C GLU A 203 -18.55 -37.07 31.94
N SER A 204 -18.06 -36.59 30.80
CA SER A 204 -18.06 -37.36 29.54
C SER A 204 -17.55 -36.52 28.36
N ASP A 205 -16.72 -37.19 27.57
CA ASP A 205 -16.29 -36.90 26.21
C ASP A 205 -15.30 -35.74 25.96
N GLU A 206 -14.08 -36.19 25.64
CA GLU A 206 -12.99 -35.47 24.99
C GLU A 206 -13.42 -34.79 23.69
N GLU A 207 -13.95 -33.58 23.77
CA GLU A 207 -13.77 -32.60 22.71
C GLU A 207 -12.94 -31.44 23.25
N ALA A 208 -11.61 -31.57 23.05
CA ALA A 208 -10.64 -30.52 23.27
C ALA A 208 -11.25 -29.18 22.80
N PRO A 209 -11.24 -28.12 23.64
CA PRO A 209 -11.95 -26.90 23.32
C PRO A 209 -11.37 -26.33 22.04
N SER A 210 -12.12 -26.50 20.95
CA SER A 210 -11.77 -26.00 19.63
C SER A 210 -11.33 -24.56 19.81
N ALA A 211 -10.06 -24.29 19.48
CA ALA A 211 -9.41 -23.03 19.74
C ALA A 211 -10.17 -21.91 19.02
N ARG A 212 -11.12 -21.31 19.72
CA ARG A 212 -11.93 -20.20 19.25
C ARG A 212 -10.94 -19.10 18.88
N PRO A 213 -11.01 -18.55 17.67
CA PRO A 213 -10.01 -17.62 17.19
C PRO A 213 -10.23 -16.35 18.00
N VAL A 214 -9.20 -15.93 18.71
CA VAL A 214 -9.32 -14.85 19.69
C VAL A 214 -9.74 -13.54 18.98
N LEU A 215 -9.48 -13.39 17.67
CA LEU A 215 -9.82 -12.16 16.91
C LEU A 215 -10.13 -12.39 15.42
N PRO A 216 -11.34 -12.84 15.02
CA PRO A 216 -11.67 -13.05 13.60
C PRO A 216 -11.69 -11.75 12.76
N HIS A 217 -12.01 -10.58 13.34
CA HIS A 217 -12.19 -9.33 12.58
C HIS A 217 -10.92 -8.49 12.40
N VAL A 218 -9.86 -8.76 13.16
CA VAL A 218 -8.61 -7.97 13.10
C VAL A 218 -7.76 -8.34 11.90
N GLY A 219 -7.83 -9.62 11.50
CA GLY A 219 -7.16 -10.12 10.31
C GLY A 219 -7.62 -9.45 9.03
N ASP A 220 -8.94 -9.41 8.86
CA ASP A 220 -9.56 -8.82 7.68
C ASP A 220 -9.16 -7.35 7.55
N CYS A 221 -9.27 -6.56 8.62
CA CYS A 221 -8.87 -5.15 8.60
C CYS A 221 -7.40 -4.96 8.19
N LEU A 222 -6.49 -5.76 8.77
CA LEU A 222 -5.08 -5.71 8.42
C LEU A 222 -4.85 -6.07 6.93
N GLN A 223 -5.45 -7.16 6.44
CA GLN A 223 -5.32 -7.59 5.05
C GLN A 223 -5.90 -6.55 4.07
N TYR A 224 -7.00 -5.88 4.42
CA TYR A 224 -7.57 -4.79 3.61
C TYR A 224 -6.61 -3.60 3.53
N LEU A 225 -6.03 -3.17 4.66
CA LEU A 225 -5.05 -2.08 4.67
C LEU A 225 -3.80 -2.43 3.86
N GLN A 226 -3.32 -3.66 3.98
CA GLN A 226 -2.23 -4.19 3.15
C GLN A 226 -2.59 -4.17 1.67
N PHE A 227 -3.80 -4.62 1.32
CA PHE A 227 -4.30 -4.63 -0.06
C PHE A 227 -4.37 -3.21 -0.64
N ILE A 228 -4.84 -2.21 0.12
CA ILE A 228 -4.87 -0.80 -0.31
C ILE A 228 -3.45 -0.29 -0.61
N PHE A 229 -2.50 -0.54 0.28
CA PHE A 229 -1.10 -0.15 0.07
C PHE A 229 -0.48 -0.83 -1.16
N LEU A 230 -0.68 -2.15 -1.27
CA LEU A 230 -0.11 -2.97 -2.33
C LEU A 230 -0.73 -2.65 -3.70
N THR A 231 -2.03 -2.38 -3.75
CA THR A 231 -2.70 -1.92 -4.98
C THR A 231 -2.25 -0.52 -5.38
N GLY A 232 -2.00 0.38 -4.44
CA GLY A 232 -1.37 1.66 -4.76
C GLY A 232 0.09 1.58 -5.25
N SER A 233 0.70 0.40 -5.14
CA SER A 233 2.04 0.10 -5.65
C SER A 233 2.02 -0.59 -7.02
N LEU A 234 0.87 -0.65 -7.70
CA LEU A 234 0.75 -1.20 -9.05
C LEU A 234 1.39 -0.26 -10.09
N SER A 235 1.82 -0.83 -11.22
CA SER A 235 2.38 -0.07 -12.36
C SER A 235 1.28 0.56 -13.22
N LEU A 236 0.31 1.24 -12.58
CA LEU A 236 -0.83 1.87 -13.24
C LEU A 236 -0.73 3.41 -13.19
N TRP A 237 -1.43 4.06 -14.12
CA TRP A 237 -1.63 5.50 -14.11
C TRP A 237 -2.58 5.88 -12.98
N TYR A 238 -2.00 6.33 -11.86
CA TYR A 238 -2.75 6.86 -10.72
C TYR A 238 -2.74 8.40 -10.76
N PRO A 239 -3.77 9.05 -10.20
CA PRO A 239 -3.67 10.45 -9.84
C PRO A 239 -2.45 10.66 -8.93
N GLY A 240 -1.69 11.74 -9.14
CA GLY A 240 -0.42 11.96 -8.42
C GLY A 240 -0.56 11.93 -6.90
N PHE A 241 -1.64 12.48 -6.34
CA PHE A 241 -1.90 12.54 -4.90
C PHE A 241 -2.24 11.18 -4.27
N TYR A 242 -2.72 10.21 -5.07
CA TYR A 242 -3.22 8.94 -4.56
C TYR A 242 -2.11 8.10 -3.93
N ARG A 243 -0.97 7.96 -4.63
CA ARG A 243 0.17 7.17 -4.16
C ARG A 243 0.76 7.72 -2.85
N PRO A 244 1.02 9.04 -2.71
CA PRO A 244 1.37 9.65 -1.42
C PRO A 244 0.35 9.42 -0.31
N ALA A 245 -0.95 9.44 -0.61
CA ALA A 245 -1.97 9.22 0.40
C ALA A 245 -1.91 7.78 0.96
N VAL A 246 -1.86 6.78 0.08
CA VAL A 246 -1.76 5.37 0.50
C VAL A 246 -0.39 5.00 1.04
N SER A 247 0.67 5.75 0.71
CA SER A 247 2.02 5.53 1.23
C SER A 247 2.08 5.53 2.77
N LYS A 248 1.13 6.22 3.43
CA LYS A 248 1.04 6.28 4.89
C LYS A 248 0.60 4.97 5.53
N LEU A 249 0.16 4.00 4.73
CA LEU A 249 -0.19 2.64 5.13
C LEU A 249 0.99 1.64 5.02
N ASN A 250 2.20 2.12 4.70
CA ASN A 250 3.37 1.25 4.47
C ASN A 250 3.71 0.30 5.63
N TRP A 251 3.39 0.67 6.87
CA TRP A 251 3.66 -0.13 8.06
C TRP A 251 2.86 -1.43 8.11
N TYR A 252 1.64 -1.45 7.57
CA TYR A 252 0.79 -2.65 7.59
C TYR A 252 1.33 -3.77 6.71
N SER A 253 2.04 -3.40 5.63
CA SER A 253 2.71 -4.32 4.70
C SER A 253 4.18 -4.54 5.04
N LEU A 254 4.65 -4.06 6.20
CA LEU A 254 6.05 -4.11 6.64
C LEU A 254 7.03 -3.51 5.63
N PHE A 255 6.57 -2.52 4.87
CA PHE A 255 7.37 -1.77 3.92
C PHE A 255 8.09 -0.64 4.66
N LEU A 256 9.27 -0.97 5.19
CA LEU A 256 9.96 -0.18 6.20
C LEU A 256 11.42 0.08 5.80
N THR A 257 11.95 1.23 6.20
CA THR A 257 13.38 1.56 6.10
C THR A 257 14.26 0.62 6.93
N GLY A 258 13.68 0.03 8.00
CA GLY A 258 14.28 -1.03 8.81
C GLY A 258 15.64 -0.70 9.43
N PRO A 259 16.28 -1.67 10.10
CA PRO A 259 17.61 -1.48 10.68
C PRO A 259 18.74 -1.52 9.64
N ILE A 260 18.51 -2.11 8.46
CA ILE A 260 19.51 -2.18 7.40
C ILE A 260 19.27 -1.05 6.41
N THR A 261 20.13 -0.04 6.44
CA THR A 261 20.09 1.12 5.53
C THR A 261 21.32 1.17 4.63
N HIS A 262 21.78 0.02 4.13
CA HIS A 262 22.85 0.00 3.14
C HIS A 262 22.36 0.58 1.81
N GLY A 263 23.17 1.44 1.18
CA GLY A 263 22.88 2.03 -0.12
C GLY A 263 22.18 3.39 -0.05
N ARG A 264 21.67 3.85 -1.20
CA ARG A 264 20.93 5.11 -1.29
C ARG A 264 19.54 4.93 -0.68
N VAL A 265 19.18 5.84 0.21
CA VAL A 265 17.83 5.97 0.77
C VAL A 265 17.15 7.13 0.07
N TYR A 266 15.95 6.89 -0.44
CA TYR A 266 15.18 7.96 -1.05
C TYR A 266 14.68 8.94 0.01
N PRO A 267 14.65 10.25 -0.26
CA PRO A 267 14.23 11.25 0.72
C PRO A 267 12.71 11.26 0.97
N GLY A 268 11.89 10.69 0.08
CA GLY A 268 10.43 10.75 0.21
C GLY A 268 9.88 12.07 -0.31
N SER A 269 9.72 13.02 0.61
CA SER A 269 9.34 14.39 0.30
C SER A 269 10.49 15.34 0.62
N ALA A 270 10.95 16.08 -0.37
CA ALA A 270 11.98 17.11 -0.25
C ALA A 270 11.47 18.41 -0.88
N ASP A 271 11.90 19.56 -0.35
CA ASP A 271 11.61 20.89 -0.91
C ASP A 271 10.11 21.14 -1.20
N GLY A 272 9.24 20.64 -0.32
CA GLY A 272 7.80 20.84 -0.43
C GLY A 272 7.08 20.00 -1.49
N ILE A 273 7.78 19.07 -2.17
CA ILE A 273 7.18 18.12 -3.13
C ILE A 273 7.65 16.68 -2.88
N PHE A 274 7.01 15.70 -3.52
CA PHE A 274 7.52 14.33 -3.54
C PHE A 274 8.60 14.20 -4.61
N GLU A 275 9.80 13.80 -4.21
CA GLU A 275 10.91 13.61 -5.13
C GLU A 275 10.75 12.28 -5.86
N ILE A 276 10.72 12.33 -7.19
CA ILE A 276 10.53 11.13 -8.01
C ILE A 276 11.54 11.12 -9.15
N ASN A 277 12.61 10.35 -8.98
CA ASN A 277 13.62 10.07 -9.97
C ASN A 277 13.20 8.92 -10.90
N GLY A 278 13.00 9.22 -12.18
CA GLY A 278 12.75 8.20 -13.20
C GLY A 278 12.08 8.77 -14.45
N THR A 279 11.81 7.89 -15.40
CA THR A 279 11.05 8.23 -16.62
C THR A 279 9.55 8.15 -16.36
N TYR A 280 8.82 9.13 -16.90
CA TYR A 280 7.37 9.19 -16.81
C TYR A 280 6.74 7.94 -17.45
N GLY A 281 5.93 7.20 -16.69
CA GLY A 281 5.31 5.94 -17.13
C GLY A 281 6.25 4.74 -17.29
N GLY A 282 7.57 4.93 -17.27
CA GLY A 282 8.58 3.86 -17.38
C GLY A 282 9.04 3.31 -16.02
N THR A 283 8.79 4.04 -14.94
CA THR A 283 9.17 3.62 -13.57
C THR A 283 8.12 2.68 -13.00
N HIS A 284 8.57 1.57 -12.40
CA HIS A 284 7.67 0.53 -11.91
C HIS A 284 6.95 0.94 -10.62
N GLY A 285 5.78 0.36 -10.38
CA GLY A 285 4.91 0.72 -9.27
C GLY A 285 5.57 0.61 -7.89
N PHE A 286 6.33 -0.46 -7.63
CA PHE A 286 7.05 -0.59 -6.36
C PHE A 286 8.21 0.39 -6.25
N ASP A 287 8.98 0.63 -7.31
CA ASP A 287 10.11 1.58 -7.25
C ASP A 287 9.62 3.01 -6.98
N LEU A 288 8.55 3.43 -7.66
CA LEU A 288 7.84 4.68 -7.35
C LEU A 288 7.38 4.73 -5.88
N MET A 289 6.86 3.63 -5.33
CA MET A 289 6.46 3.58 -3.92
C MET A 289 7.66 3.68 -2.97
N HIS A 290 8.82 3.11 -3.32
CA HIS A 290 10.04 3.27 -2.50
C HIS A 290 10.46 4.74 -2.43
N GLN A 291 10.38 5.45 -3.56
CA GLN A 291 10.72 6.87 -3.64
C GLN A 291 9.76 7.73 -2.85
N ILE A 292 8.44 7.50 -2.97
CA ILE A 292 7.41 8.27 -2.26
C ILE A 292 7.44 8.03 -0.74
N VAL A 293 7.62 6.78 -0.31
CA VAL A 293 7.69 6.45 1.12
C VAL A 293 9.01 6.93 1.74
N GLY A 294 10.07 7.05 0.95
CA GLY A 294 11.42 7.37 1.43
C GLY A 294 12.13 6.14 2.02
N THR A 295 11.94 4.97 1.40
CA THR A 295 12.64 3.74 1.81
C THR A 295 13.94 3.55 1.04
N PRO A 296 14.85 2.70 1.54
CA PRO A 296 16.01 2.25 0.78
C PRO A 296 15.62 1.54 -0.52
N ALA A 297 16.62 1.28 -1.37
CA ALA A 297 16.44 0.49 -2.59
C ALA A 297 15.69 -0.85 -2.34
N THR A 298 15.11 -1.38 -3.41
CA THR A 298 14.22 -2.56 -3.39
C THR A 298 14.83 -3.79 -2.70
N MET A 299 16.13 -4.03 -2.91
CA MET A 299 16.88 -5.14 -2.32
C MET A 299 16.92 -5.05 -0.79
N THR A 300 17.23 -3.86 -0.26
CA THR A 300 17.38 -3.63 1.18
C THR A 300 16.03 -3.54 1.87
N THR A 301 15.02 -2.95 1.24
CA THR A 301 13.64 -2.97 1.74
C THR A 301 13.09 -4.39 1.88
N TRP A 302 13.38 -5.29 0.92
CA TRP A 302 13.01 -6.70 1.06
C TRP A 302 13.75 -7.40 2.21
N THR A 303 15.04 -7.13 2.42
CA THR A 303 15.75 -7.71 3.59
C THR A 303 15.20 -7.19 4.91
N ASN A 304 14.82 -5.91 4.97
CA ASN A 304 14.16 -5.31 6.13
C ASN A 304 12.79 -5.93 6.39
N LEU A 305 12.03 -6.25 5.34
CA LEU A 305 10.79 -7.01 5.43
C LEU A 305 11.04 -8.39 6.07
N VAL A 306 12.03 -9.15 5.59
CA VAL A 306 12.35 -10.48 6.15
C VAL A 306 12.74 -10.39 7.63
N ILE A 307 13.53 -9.40 8.01
CA ILE A 307 13.91 -9.17 9.41
C ILE A 307 12.68 -8.78 10.25
N ALA A 308 11.86 -7.85 9.76
CA ALA A 308 10.63 -7.46 10.43
C ALA A 308 9.69 -8.65 10.62
N MET A 309 9.63 -9.55 9.64
CA MET A 309 8.87 -10.80 9.74
C MET A 309 9.41 -11.72 10.83
N VAL A 310 10.74 -11.89 10.96
CA VAL A 310 11.33 -12.66 12.05
C VAL A 310 10.99 -12.04 13.42
N VAL A 311 10.99 -10.71 13.53
CA VAL A 311 10.58 -10.00 14.75
C VAL A 311 9.10 -10.24 15.05
N VAL A 312 8.22 -10.18 14.04
CA VAL A 312 6.78 -10.48 14.20
C VAL A 312 6.57 -11.94 14.63
N VAL A 313 7.30 -12.89 14.05
CA VAL A 313 7.27 -14.31 14.43
C VAL A 313 7.68 -14.48 15.90
N ALA A 314 8.79 -13.85 16.31
CA ALA A 314 9.28 -13.90 17.68
C ALA A 314 8.30 -13.28 18.68
N PHE A 315 7.72 -12.12 18.32
CA PHE A 315 6.70 -11.45 19.12
C PHE A 315 5.43 -12.29 19.25
N ALA A 316 4.95 -12.89 18.16
CA ALA A 316 3.79 -13.77 18.18
C ALA A 316 4.04 -15.02 19.04
N ALA A 317 5.24 -15.61 18.96
CA ALA A 317 5.64 -16.72 19.82
C ALA A 317 5.67 -16.31 21.30
N ALA A 318 6.28 -15.17 21.63
CA ALA A 318 6.33 -14.64 23.00
C ALA A 318 4.93 -14.36 23.56
N LEU A 319 4.05 -13.73 22.78
CA LEU A 319 2.67 -13.46 23.18
C LEU A 319 1.90 -14.75 23.49
N LEU A 320 2.07 -15.79 22.66
CA LEU A 320 1.45 -17.09 22.89
C LEU A 320 1.96 -17.76 24.18
N GLU A 321 3.24 -17.61 24.51
CA GLU A 321 3.81 -18.12 25.76
C GLU A 321 3.31 -17.34 26.99
N CYS A 322 3.24 -16.01 26.90
CA CYS A 322 2.68 -15.17 27.97
C CYS A 322 1.23 -15.55 28.31
N ILE A 323 0.41 -15.82 27.29
CA ILE A 323 -0.98 -16.28 27.48
C ILE A 323 -1.02 -17.65 28.18
N ARG A 324 -0.08 -18.55 27.90
CA ARG A 324 0.02 -19.85 28.59
C ARG A 324 0.41 -19.69 30.05
N LEU A 325 1.39 -18.83 30.35
CA LEU A 325 1.86 -18.60 31.71
C LEU A 325 0.79 -17.94 32.60
N GLY A 326 -0.07 -17.10 32.02
CA GLY A 326 -1.19 -16.49 32.73
C GLY A 326 -2.42 -17.39 32.92
N ALA A 327 -2.42 -18.62 32.37
CA ALA A 327 -3.51 -19.57 32.59
C ALA A 327 -3.29 -20.32 33.93
N PRO A 328 -4.33 -20.49 34.77
CA PRO A 328 -4.20 -21.21 36.03
C PRO A 328 -3.74 -22.65 35.77
N ARG A 329 -2.59 -23.03 36.35
CA ARG A 329 -2.01 -24.37 36.22
C ARG A 329 -2.77 -25.33 37.14
N ILE A 330 -3.63 -26.17 36.58
CA ILE A 330 -4.13 -27.37 37.26
C ILE A 330 -2.99 -28.39 37.18
N GLY A 331 -2.51 -28.80 38.35
CA GLY A 331 -1.28 -29.54 38.49
C GLY A 331 -1.38 -30.96 37.97
N GLU A 332 -0.32 -31.41 37.31
CA GLU A 332 0.22 -32.76 37.49
C GLU A 332 1.62 -32.82 36.87
N THR A 333 2.56 -33.34 37.67
CA THR A 333 3.98 -33.47 37.34
C THR A 333 4.28 -34.93 37.13
N ASP A 334 4.63 -35.30 35.90
CA ASP A 334 5.34 -36.55 35.65
C ASP A 334 6.45 -36.34 34.60
N MET A 335 7.68 -36.74 34.95
CA MET A 335 8.90 -36.33 34.24
C MET A 335 9.11 -37.04 32.89
N ALA A 336 8.52 -38.22 32.70
CA ALA A 336 8.54 -38.93 31.41
C ALA A 336 7.47 -38.39 30.44
N ALA A 337 6.31 -37.95 30.97
CA ALA A 337 5.29 -37.26 30.19
C ALA A 337 5.77 -35.90 29.68
N GLN A 338 6.66 -35.21 30.41
CA GLN A 338 7.20 -33.91 30.01
C GLN A 338 7.97 -33.92 28.69
N ALA A 339 8.72 -34.98 28.33
CA ALA A 339 9.49 -35.02 27.08
C ALA A 339 8.61 -35.25 25.83
N VAL A 340 7.60 -36.12 25.94
CA VAL A 340 6.61 -36.37 24.87
C VAL A 340 5.66 -35.17 24.72
N VAL A 341 5.21 -34.59 25.85
CA VAL A 341 4.44 -33.33 25.87
C VAL A 341 5.26 -32.16 25.30
N MET A 342 6.59 -32.14 25.47
CA MET A 342 7.44 -31.07 24.95
C MET A 342 7.60 -31.14 23.42
N ASN A 343 7.72 -32.34 22.83
CA ASN A 343 7.80 -32.51 21.37
C ASN A 343 6.45 -32.21 20.68
N HIS A 344 5.34 -32.76 21.22
CA HIS A 344 3.98 -32.39 20.78
C HIS A 344 3.69 -30.89 21.01
N GLY A 345 4.22 -30.32 22.09
CA GLY A 345 4.10 -28.92 22.44
C GLY A 345 4.87 -27.99 21.49
N LEU A 346 6.06 -28.39 21.03
CA LEU A 346 6.86 -27.62 20.07
C LEU A 346 6.18 -27.58 18.70
N GLN A 347 5.75 -28.73 18.17
CA GLN A 347 5.01 -28.79 16.90
C GLN A 347 3.72 -27.96 16.96
N HIS A 348 2.99 -28.00 18.07
CA HIS A 348 1.80 -27.17 18.27
C HIS A 348 2.12 -25.67 18.30
N ARG A 349 3.25 -25.27 18.91
CA ARG A 349 3.71 -23.87 18.92
C ARG A 349 4.07 -23.39 17.52
N VAL A 350 4.88 -24.17 16.80
CA VAL A 350 5.27 -23.88 15.42
C VAL A 350 4.03 -23.74 14.54
N ASN A 351 3.08 -24.68 14.63
CA ASN A 351 1.84 -24.64 13.86
C ASN A 351 0.97 -23.40 14.17
N ARG A 352 0.92 -22.94 15.43
CA ARG A 352 0.19 -21.70 15.80
C ARG A 352 0.85 -20.45 15.26
N VAL A 353 2.17 -20.32 15.42
CA VAL A 353 2.92 -19.14 14.95
C VAL A 353 2.88 -19.06 13.43
N LEU A 354 3.13 -20.19 12.76
CA LEU A 354 3.09 -20.28 11.31
C LEU A 354 1.70 -19.92 10.77
N ARG A 355 0.63 -20.35 11.44
CA ARG A 355 -0.74 -19.96 11.10
C ARG A 355 -0.95 -18.45 11.19
N VAL A 356 -0.51 -17.80 12.26
CA VAL A 356 -0.66 -16.34 12.44
C VAL A 356 0.08 -15.58 11.33
N VAL A 357 1.34 -15.95 11.09
CA VAL A 357 2.21 -15.30 10.11
C VAL A 357 1.67 -15.47 8.69
N LEU A 358 1.32 -16.70 8.32
CA LEU A 358 0.81 -17.02 7.00
C LEU A 358 -0.61 -16.47 6.80
N SER A 359 -1.42 -16.34 7.85
CA SER A 359 -2.74 -15.72 7.71
C SER A 359 -2.63 -14.21 7.48
N TYR A 360 -1.72 -13.51 8.16
CA TYR A 360 -1.70 -12.03 8.15
C TYR A 360 -0.72 -11.38 7.19
N PHE A 361 0.37 -12.05 6.81
CA PHE A 361 1.46 -11.42 6.04
C PHE A 361 1.79 -12.13 4.73
N THR A 362 0.99 -13.11 4.30
CA THR A 362 1.21 -13.83 3.04
C THR A 362 1.24 -12.90 1.84
N MET A 363 0.30 -11.96 1.74
CA MET A 363 0.20 -11.11 0.55
C MET A 363 1.41 -10.16 0.39
N PRO A 364 1.84 -9.39 1.43
CA PRO A 364 3.06 -8.59 1.34
C PRO A 364 4.33 -9.42 1.07
N LEU A 365 4.48 -10.56 1.74
CA LEU A 365 5.63 -11.45 1.57
C LEU A 365 5.79 -11.92 0.13
N ILE A 366 4.69 -12.40 -0.47
CA ILE A 366 4.71 -12.89 -1.85
C ILE A 366 4.90 -11.73 -2.82
N ALA A 367 4.22 -10.59 -2.62
CA ALA A 367 4.34 -9.44 -3.52
C ALA A 367 5.78 -8.92 -3.59
N LEU A 368 6.42 -8.65 -2.44
CA LEU A 368 7.79 -8.17 -2.46
C LEU A 368 8.78 -9.24 -2.93
N SER A 369 8.57 -10.53 -2.64
CA SER A 369 9.48 -11.60 -3.08
C SER A 369 9.37 -11.89 -4.58
N CYS A 370 8.15 -11.93 -5.14
CA CYS A 370 7.93 -12.05 -6.57
C CYS A 370 8.52 -10.86 -7.33
N TYR A 371 8.43 -9.65 -6.76
CA TYR A 371 9.07 -8.48 -7.34
C TYR A 371 10.60 -8.67 -7.46
N GLN A 372 11.30 -9.18 -6.43
CA GLN A 372 12.75 -9.43 -6.54
C GLN A 372 13.09 -10.41 -7.69
N ILE A 373 12.24 -11.42 -7.91
CA ILE A 373 12.44 -12.43 -8.96
C ILE A 373 12.22 -11.83 -10.35
N THR A 374 11.19 -10.99 -10.51
CA THR A 374 10.93 -10.30 -11.79
C THR A 374 12.10 -9.42 -12.23
N TYR A 375 12.87 -8.87 -11.27
CA TYR A 375 14.07 -8.07 -11.53
C TYR A 375 15.37 -8.87 -11.37
N ALA A 376 15.32 -10.19 -11.44
CA ALA A 376 16.49 -11.04 -11.18
C ALA A 376 17.69 -10.78 -12.10
N ALA A 377 17.48 -10.21 -13.29
CA ALA A 377 18.56 -9.82 -14.20
C ALA A 377 19.40 -8.62 -13.70
N LEU A 378 18.83 -7.78 -12.83
CA LEU A 378 19.47 -6.57 -12.29
C LEU A 378 19.98 -6.76 -10.86
N LEU A 379 19.51 -7.81 -10.17
CA LEU A 379 19.89 -8.11 -8.79
C LEU A 379 20.96 -9.22 -8.74
N PRO A 380 21.84 -9.22 -7.71
CA PRO A 380 22.77 -10.32 -7.49
C PRO A 380 22.06 -11.67 -7.32
N GLY A 381 22.61 -12.73 -7.90
CA GLY A 381 22.00 -14.07 -7.88
C GLY A 381 21.77 -14.67 -6.48
N TYR A 382 22.58 -14.29 -5.48
CA TYR A 382 22.35 -14.73 -4.09
C TYR A 382 21.06 -14.16 -3.49
N HIS A 383 20.64 -12.96 -3.91
CA HIS A 383 19.45 -12.30 -3.37
C HIS A 383 18.19 -12.88 -3.99
N THR A 384 18.22 -13.09 -5.31
CA THR A 384 17.10 -13.68 -6.06
C THR A 384 16.85 -15.13 -5.64
N SER A 385 17.91 -15.90 -5.38
CA SER A 385 17.79 -17.25 -4.82
C SER A 385 17.19 -17.26 -3.42
N LEU A 386 17.50 -16.29 -2.56
CA LEU A 386 16.89 -16.15 -1.23
C LEU A 386 15.40 -15.79 -1.33
N ALA A 387 15.03 -14.91 -2.27
CA ALA A 387 13.63 -14.60 -2.56
C ALA A 387 12.84 -15.81 -3.07
N ALA A 388 13.41 -16.59 -4.00
CA ALA A 388 12.81 -17.83 -4.47
C ALA A 388 12.66 -18.87 -3.35
N LEU A 389 13.71 -19.02 -2.52
CA LEU A 389 13.68 -19.91 -1.35
C LEU A 389 12.57 -19.52 -0.37
N LEU A 390 12.37 -18.22 -0.11
CA LEU A 390 11.31 -17.74 0.76
C LEU A 390 9.92 -18.12 0.23
N ILE A 391 9.68 -18.00 -1.08
CA ILE A 391 8.42 -18.44 -1.70
C ILE A 391 8.24 -19.96 -1.54
N VAL A 392 9.28 -20.76 -1.77
CA VAL A 392 9.23 -22.22 -1.57
C VAL A 392 8.92 -22.57 -0.11
N ILE A 393 9.52 -21.87 0.85
CA ILE A 393 9.24 -22.03 2.28
C ILE A 393 7.78 -21.70 2.59
N ILE A 394 7.24 -20.61 2.03
CA ILE A 394 5.83 -20.22 2.21
C ILE A 394 4.89 -21.30 1.67
N ILE A 395 5.17 -21.85 0.49
CA ILE A 395 4.37 -22.93 -0.12
C ILE A 395 4.47 -24.21 0.72
N ALA A 396 5.67 -24.61 1.12
CA ALA A 396 5.90 -25.79 1.96
C ALA A 396 5.20 -25.65 3.33
N ALA A 397 5.29 -24.47 3.94
CA ALA A 397 4.60 -24.12 5.19
C ALA A 397 3.08 -24.24 5.03
N PHE A 398 2.53 -23.76 3.93
CA PHE A 398 1.10 -23.88 3.65
C PHE A 398 0.68 -25.35 3.50
N VAL A 399 1.38 -26.12 2.67
CA VAL A 399 1.10 -27.56 2.48
C VAL A 399 1.21 -28.31 3.80
N TRP A 400 2.20 -27.98 4.62
CA TRP A 400 2.37 -28.52 5.96
C TRP A 400 1.18 -28.21 6.86
N LEU A 401 0.74 -26.95 6.93
CA LEU A 401 -0.41 -26.53 7.73
C LEU A 401 -1.69 -27.24 7.30
N VAL A 402 -1.96 -27.33 6.00
CA VAL A 402 -3.16 -28.01 5.47
C VAL A 402 -3.17 -29.50 5.80
N ARG A 403 -1.99 -30.16 5.81
CA ARG A 403 -1.87 -31.59 6.18
C ARG A 403 -2.02 -31.85 7.68
N GLN A 404 -1.49 -30.95 8.50
CA GLN A 404 -1.38 -31.14 9.96
C GLN A 404 -2.63 -30.69 10.71
N ILE A 405 -3.35 -29.71 10.19
CA ILE A 405 -4.38 -29.00 10.94
C ILE A 405 -5.76 -29.31 10.34
N PRO A 406 -6.75 -29.73 11.15
CA PRO A 406 -8.12 -29.81 10.69
C PRO A 406 -8.58 -28.41 10.26
N VAL A 407 -8.99 -28.32 9.00
CA VAL A 407 -9.19 -27.08 8.25
C VAL A 407 -10.27 -26.19 8.88
N ARG A 408 -11.16 -26.79 9.68
CA ARG A 408 -12.11 -26.12 10.60
C ARG A 408 -11.48 -25.01 11.46
N SER A 409 -10.21 -25.15 11.84
CA SER A 409 -9.52 -24.15 12.66
C SER A 409 -8.81 -23.05 11.86
N LEU A 410 -8.55 -23.28 10.56
CA LEU A 410 -7.87 -22.33 9.68
C LEU A 410 -8.84 -21.25 9.16
N GLY A 411 -10.09 -21.65 8.83
CA GLY A 411 -11.16 -20.71 8.44
C GLY A 411 -11.76 -19.91 9.59
N LEU A 412 -11.58 -20.36 10.83
CA LEU A 412 -12.04 -19.66 12.04
C LEU A 412 -11.38 -18.27 12.19
N LEU A 413 -10.15 -18.10 11.69
CA LEU A 413 -9.47 -16.79 11.70
C LEU A 413 -10.05 -15.82 10.67
N VAL A 414 -10.75 -16.34 9.65
CA VAL A 414 -11.36 -15.58 8.55
C VAL A 414 -12.89 -15.45 8.73
N PHE A 415 -13.52 -16.33 9.52
CA PHE A 415 -14.96 -16.31 9.74
C PHE A 415 -15.34 -16.54 11.21
N ASP A 416 -16.38 -15.83 11.64
CA ASP A 416 -16.92 -15.93 12.99
C ASP A 416 -17.25 -17.39 13.36
N SER A 417 -16.58 -17.85 14.43
CA SER A 417 -16.68 -19.20 14.99
C SER A 417 -18.12 -19.72 15.11
N LYS A 418 -19.08 -18.85 15.46
CA LYS A 418 -20.47 -19.26 15.69
C LYS A 418 -21.19 -19.68 14.40
N ARG A 419 -20.93 -19.02 13.26
CA ARG A 419 -21.60 -19.34 11.98
C ARG A 419 -20.96 -20.52 11.25
N TYR A 420 -19.62 -20.59 11.25
CA TYR A 420 -18.92 -21.69 10.60
C TYR A 420 -19.22 -23.04 11.27
N GLN A 421 -19.36 -23.03 12.60
CA GLN A 421 -19.64 -24.24 13.39
C GLN A 421 -21.07 -24.77 13.18
N GLN A 422 -22.01 -23.92 12.77
CA GLN A 422 -23.41 -24.29 12.48
C GLN A 422 -23.56 -24.93 11.09
N ILE A 423 -22.67 -24.60 10.13
CA ILE A 423 -22.62 -25.18 8.78
C ILE A 423 -21.90 -26.55 8.77
N SER A 424 -20.95 -26.75 9.70
CA SER A 424 -20.05 -27.91 9.71
C SER A 424 -20.58 -29.13 10.47
N ALA A 425 -21.88 -29.20 10.79
CA ALA A 425 -22.46 -30.30 11.58
C ALA A 425 -22.68 -31.60 10.78
N SER A 426 -22.45 -31.60 9.46
CA SER A 426 -22.58 -32.79 8.59
C SER A 426 -21.25 -33.24 7.98
N THR A 427 -21.04 -34.55 7.86
CA THR A 427 -19.79 -35.19 7.39
C THR A 427 -19.40 -34.80 5.96
N SER A 428 -20.35 -34.42 5.12
CA SER A 428 -20.11 -33.91 3.75
C SER A 428 -19.63 -32.44 3.74
N SER A 429 -19.92 -31.67 4.79
CA SER A 429 -19.57 -30.24 4.91
C SER A 429 -18.07 -30.02 5.19
N ASP A 430 -17.37 -30.99 5.79
CA ASP A 430 -15.94 -30.86 6.09
C ASP A 430 -15.11 -30.73 4.81
N GLN A 431 -15.39 -31.52 3.77
CA GLN A 431 -14.65 -31.50 2.50
C GLN A 431 -14.81 -30.17 1.74
N TYR A 432 -16.02 -29.59 1.73
CA TYR A 432 -16.27 -28.28 1.13
C TYR A 432 -15.56 -27.15 1.89
N GLY A 433 -15.52 -27.22 3.23
CA GLY A 433 -14.75 -26.30 4.06
C GLY A 433 -13.24 -26.36 3.79
N LYS A 434 -12.67 -27.56 3.59
CA LYS A 434 -11.27 -27.74 3.18
C LYS A 434 -10.99 -27.06 1.85
N ALA A 435 -11.84 -27.31 0.86
CA ALA A 435 -11.69 -26.74 -0.48
C ALA A 435 -11.74 -25.20 -0.46
N PHE A 436 -12.69 -24.61 0.26
CA PHE A 436 -12.84 -23.15 0.35
C PHE A 436 -11.60 -22.47 0.95
N ILE A 437 -11.04 -23.00 2.02
CA ILE A 437 -9.85 -22.42 2.67
C ILE A 437 -8.61 -22.55 1.79
N VAL A 438 -8.46 -23.67 1.08
CA VAL A 438 -7.40 -23.81 0.07
C VAL A 438 -7.55 -22.76 -1.02
N VAL A 439 -8.77 -22.53 -1.51
CA VAL A 439 -9.05 -21.48 -2.50
C VAL A 439 -8.67 -20.10 -1.98
N LEU A 440 -9.04 -19.74 -0.75
CA LEU A 440 -8.69 -18.43 -0.15
C LEU A 440 -7.18 -18.21 -0.11
N PHE A 441 -6.42 -19.23 0.30
CA PHE A 441 -4.97 -19.12 0.35
C PHE A 441 -4.35 -19.04 -1.05
N VAL A 442 -4.81 -19.88 -1.99
CA VAL A 442 -4.34 -19.84 -3.38
C VAL A 442 -4.65 -18.48 -4.01
N LEU A 443 -5.81 -17.90 -3.75
CA LEU A 443 -6.15 -16.55 -4.20
C LEU A 443 -5.26 -15.49 -3.56
N ALA A 444 -4.97 -15.59 -2.26
CA ALA A 444 -4.03 -14.67 -1.59
C ALA A 444 -2.61 -14.77 -2.21
N PHE A 445 -2.18 -15.99 -2.54
CA PHE A 445 -0.91 -16.22 -3.22
C PHE A 445 -0.89 -15.59 -4.62
N ILE A 446 -1.91 -15.86 -5.43
CA ILE A 446 -2.03 -15.34 -6.79
C ILE A 446 -2.11 -13.80 -6.77
N ARG A 447 -2.85 -13.21 -5.82
CA ARG A 447 -2.92 -11.75 -5.64
C ARG A 447 -1.56 -11.14 -5.33
N GLY A 448 -0.84 -11.70 -4.36
CA GLY A 448 0.52 -11.27 -4.05
C GLY A 448 1.44 -11.38 -5.27
N ALA A 449 1.41 -12.52 -5.96
CA ALA A 449 2.21 -12.76 -7.15
C ALA A 449 1.84 -11.81 -8.31
N ALA A 450 0.57 -11.44 -8.48
CA ALA A 450 0.13 -10.49 -9.49
C ALA A 450 0.61 -9.06 -9.17
N VAL A 451 0.52 -8.63 -7.91
CA VAL A 451 0.98 -7.29 -7.49
C VAL A 451 2.50 -7.14 -7.70
N GLY A 452 3.28 -8.15 -7.32
CA GLY A 452 4.75 -8.07 -7.39
C GLY A 452 5.38 -8.59 -8.67
N GLY A 453 4.86 -9.68 -9.21
CA GLY A 453 5.45 -10.38 -10.34
C GLY A 453 5.13 -9.73 -11.69
N LEU A 454 3.94 -9.14 -11.85
CA LEU A 454 3.47 -8.55 -13.11
C LEU A 454 3.79 -7.04 -13.25
N GLN A 455 4.80 -6.53 -12.54
CA GLN A 455 5.14 -5.10 -12.60
C GLN A 455 5.69 -4.62 -13.96
N ILE A 456 6.21 -5.53 -14.76
CA ILE A 456 6.70 -5.27 -16.13
C ILE A 456 5.53 -5.21 -17.13
N THR A 457 4.43 -5.93 -16.86
CA THR A 457 3.28 -6.08 -17.77
C THR A 457 1.99 -5.50 -17.15
N PRO A 458 1.88 -4.15 -17.07
CA PRO A 458 0.78 -3.48 -16.36
C PRO A 458 -0.61 -3.78 -16.96
N LEU A 459 -0.69 -4.10 -18.26
CA LEU A 459 -1.95 -4.43 -18.93
C LEU A 459 -2.64 -5.69 -18.37
N VAL A 460 -1.89 -6.69 -17.94
CA VAL A 460 -2.44 -7.96 -17.41
C VAL A 460 -2.64 -7.89 -15.90
N GLN A 461 -1.94 -6.97 -15.24
CA GLN A 461 -1.89 -6.86 -13.79
C GLN A 461 -3.28 -6.59 -13.16
N LEU A 462 -4.00 -5.58 -13.67
CA LEU A 462 -5.32 -5.22 -13.13
C LEU A 462 -6.42 -6.27 -13.47
N PRO A 463 -6.54 -6.77 -14.72
CA PRO A 463 -7.52 -7.82 -15.04
C PRO A 463 -7.34 -9.09 -14.21
N MET A 464 -6.10 -9.49 -13.91
CA MET A 464 -5.82 -10.66 -13.07
C MET A 464 -6.34 -10.47 -11.64
N LEU A 465 -6.17 -9.28 -11.06
CA LEU A 465 -6.70 -8.96 -9.73
C LEU A 465 -8.23 -8.96 -9.73
N ILE A 466 -8.86 -8.38 -10.76
CA ILE A 466 -10.32 -8.41 -10.92
C ILE A 466 -10.83 -9.86 -11.00
N ALA A 467 -10.18 -10.71 -11.80
CA ALA A 467 -10.52 -12.14 -11.89
C ALA A 467 -10.41 -12.84 -10.53
N CYS A 468 -9.37 -12.54 -9.74
CA CYS A 468 -9.21 -13.09 -8.39
C CYS A 468 -10.33 -12.65 -7.42
N GLU A 469 -10.88 -11.44 -7.57
CA GLU A 469 -12.04 -11.00 -6.78
C GLU A 469 -13.34 -11.66 -7.23
N LEU A 470 -13.53 -11.83 -8.55
CA LEU A 470 -14.69 -12.54 -9.10
C LEU A 470 -14.73 -14.00 -8.66
N VAL A 471 -13.58 -14.68 -8.65
CA VAL A 471 -13.49 -16.06 -8.14
C VAL A 471 -13.79 -16.10 -6.64
N LEU A 472 -13.27 -15.16 -5.84
CA LEU A 472 -13.59 -15.07 -4.42
C LEU A 472 -15.10 -14.90 -4.19
N LEU A 473 -15.73 -13.97 -4.90
CA LEU A 473 -17.18 -13.74 -4.84
C LEU A 473 -17.96 -15.00 -5.23
N ALA A 474 -17.60 -15.64 -6.34
CA ALA A 474 -18.22 -16.87 -6.80
C ALA A 474 -18.10 -17.99 -5.76
N CYS A 475 -16.96 -18.12 -5.09
CA CYS A 475 -16.79 -19.08 -3.99
C CYS A 475 -17.68 -18.73 -2.80
N ILE A 476 -17.74 -17.47 -2.38
CA ILE A 476 -18.61 -17.03 -1.28
C ILE A 476 -20.08 -17.37 -1.56
N PHE A 477 -20.56 -17.12 -2.77
CA PHE A 477 -21.93 -17.45 -3.18
C PHE A 477 -22.15 -18.96 -3.33
N GLY A 478 -21.21 -19.67 -3.96
CA GLY A 478 -21.31 -21.10 -4.23
C GLY A 478 -21.28 -21.99 -2.99
N PHE A 479 -20.54 -21.59 -1.95
CA PHE A 479 -20.47 -22.33 -0.68
C PHE A 479 -21.54 -21.91 0.34
N GLN A 480 -22.45 -20.98 0.01
CA GLN A 480 -23.47 -20.45 0.93
C GLN A 480 -22.89 -20.05 2.30
N ALA A 481 -21.72 -19.41 2.32
CA ALA A 481 -21.09 -18.94 3.56
C ALA A 481 -21.95 -17.90 4.31
N TYR A 482 -22.95 -17.33 3.63
CA TYR A 482 -23.99 -16.49 4.19
C TYR A 482 -25.35 -17.15 3.94
N PRO A 483 -26.24 -17.29 4.95
CA PRO A 483 -27.65 -17.43 4.66
C PRO A 483 -28.05 -16.14 3.95
N ALA A 484 -28.28 -16.23 2.64
CA ALA A 484 -29.00 -15.21 1.92
C ALA A 484 -30.32 -14.99 2.69
N TRP A 485 -30.74 -13.72 2.81
CA TRP A 485 -32.00 -13.29 3.41
C TRP A 485 -32.23 -13.67 4.90
N TYR A 486 -31.92 -12.75 5.82
CA TYR A 486 -32.84 -12.54 6.94
C TYR A 486 -34.06 -11.80 6.37
N THR A 487 -35.02 -12.52 5.79
CA THR A 487 -36.40 -12.10 6.07
C THR A 487 -36.66 -12.58 7.48
N ALA A 488 -37.14 -11.68 8.32
CA ALA A 488 -37.69 -12.04 9.61
C ALA A 488 -38.97 -12.87 9.36
N SER A 489 -38.79 -14.13 8.97
CA SER A 489 -39.76 -15.18 9.25
C SER A 489 -39.64 -15.43 10.74
N ALA A 490 -40.39 -14.64 11.51
CA ALA A 490 -40.78 -15.03 12.84
C ALA A 490 -41.47 -16.39 12.70
N ASN A 491 -40.70 -17.47 12.85
CA ASN A 491 -41.25 -18.75 13.28
C ASN A 491 -41.83 -18.47 14.66
N CYS A 492 -43.11 -18.11 14.66
CA CYS A 492 -43.98 -18.24 15.80
C CYS A 492 -43.97 -19.74 16.12
N GLY A 493 -43.07 -20.13 17.01
CA GLY A 493 -43.01 -21.49 17.51
C GLY A 493 -44.35 -21.83 18.15
N ASP A 494 -44.78 -23.07 17.94
CA ASP A 494 -45.88 -23.70 18.67
C ASP A 494 -45.73 -23.48 20.17
N VAL A 495 -46.40 -22.44 20.70
CA VAL A 495 -46.68 -22.33 22.11
C VAL A 495 -48.04 -22.97 22.35
N LYS A 496 -48.05 -24.27 22.65
CA LYS A 496 -49.23 -24.94 23.21
C LYS A 496 -49.32 -24.58 24.69
N PHE A 497 -50.03 -23.50 24.97
CA PHE A 497 -50.45 -23.09 26.31
C PHE A 497 -51.49 -24.08 26.85
N HIS A 498 -51.20 -24.64 28.03
CA HIS A 498 -52.21 -25.19 28.93
C HIS A 498 -53.11 -24.03 29.39
N GLY A 499 -54.43 -24.23 29.29
CA GLY A 499 -55.40 -23.16 29.48
C GLY A 499 -55.37 -22.53 30.88
N GLN A 500 -55.34 -21.21 30.91
CA GLN A 500 -56.04 -20.42 31.93
C GLN A 500 -56.44 -19.06 31.35
N THR A 501 -57.74 -18.81 31.47
CA THR A 501 -58.50 -17.58 31.25
C THR A 501 -57.80 -16.30 31.69
N SER A 502 -57.74 -15.28 30.83
CA SER A 502 -58.39 -13.96 31.04
C SER A 502 -57.94 -12.93 29.98
N THR A 503 -58.92 -12.39 29.23
CA THR A 503 -59.05 -11.01 28.73
C THR A 503 -57.86 -10.26 28.09
N GLY A 504 -57.98 -9.91 26.80
CA GLY A 504 -57.32 -8.70 26.26
C GLY A 504 -57.03 -8.68 24.76
N LEU A 505 -57.91 -8.04 23.98
CA LEU A 505 -57.77 -7.49 22.63
C LEU A 505 -57.22 -8.36 21.47
N MET A 506 -58.16 -8.78 20.62
CA MET A 506 -57.98 -9.32 19.25
C MET A 506 -57.56 -8.22 18.26
N SER A 507 -56.51 -8.45 17.47
CA SER A 507 -56.39 -7.92 16.12
C SER A 507 -56.21 -9.09 15.14
N THR A 508 -57.25 -9.38 14.37
CA THR A 508 -57.32 -10.46 13.38
C THR A 508 -56.65 -10.06 12.06
N CYS A 509 -55.72 -10.88 11.56
CA CYS A 509 -55.22 -10.81 10.18
C CYS A 509 -56.20 -11.49 9.19
N PRO A 510 -56.32 -11.02 7.93
CA PRO A 510 -57.24 -11.59 6.95
C PRO A 510 -56.66 -12.86 6.29
N ALA A 511 -57.51 -13.87 6.13
CA ALA A 511 -57.17 -15.14 5.47
C ALA A 511 -57.19 -15.01 3.93
N ARG A 512 -56.21 -15.63 3.24
CA ARG A 512 -56.18 -15.81 1.78
C ARG A 512 -56.99 -17.05 1.37
N PRO A 513 -57.68 -17.05 0.22
CA PRO A 513 -58.55 -18.15 -0.20
C PRO A 513 -57.76 -19.32 -0.81
N VAL A 514 -58.27 -20.53 -0.58
CA VAL A 514 -57.79 -21.81 -1.12
C VAL A 514 -58.42 -22.08 -2.50
N PRO A 515 -57.70 -22.59 -3.51
CA PRO A 515 -58.31 -23.06 -4.75
C PRO A 515 -58.78 -24.52 -4.61
N MET A 516 -59.99 -24.81 -5.09
CA MET A 516 -60.54 -26.18 -5.18
C MET A 516 -59.88 -26.99 -6.31
N PRO A 517 -59.80 -28.33 -6.17
CA PRO A 517 -59.25 -29.23 -7.18
C PRO A 517 -60.30 -29.59 -8.25
N ILE A 518 -59.82 -30.00 -9.42
CA ILE A 518 -60.60 -30.73 -10.44
C ILE A 518 -60.53 -32.22 -10.10
#